data_AF-A0A931Y5M3-F1
#
_entry.id   AF-A0A931Y5M3-F1
#
_cell.length_a   1.000
_cell.length_b   1.000
_cell.length_c   1.000
_cell.angle_alpha   90.00
_cell.angle_beta   90.00
_cell.angle_gamma   90.00
#
_symmetry.space_group_name_H-M   'P 1'
#
loop_
_entity.id
_entity.type
_entity.pdbx_description
1 polymer ?
#
loop_
_entity_poly.entity_id
_entity_poly.type
_entity_poly.pdbx_seq_one_letter_code
_entity_poly.pdbx_strand_id
1 'polypeptide(L)' 'MDELDYSVEPRIIHRGYDRKTCWVQTRSAVIPPNTAVVTTQKLRITGSDIFYGINDLWSADFGRTW' A
#
# COMPACT_ATOMS: atom_id res chain seq x y z
N MET A 1 -32.42 6.51 -8.06
CA MET A 1 -31.15 6.21 -7.36
C MET A 1 -30.35 7.47 -7.47
N ASP A 2 -30.22 8.21 -6.38
CA ASP A 2 -29.64 9.55 -6.39
C ASP A 2 -28.17 9.47 -6.82
N GLU A 3 -27.77 10.42 -7.67
CA GLU A 3 -26.40 10.57 -8.15
C GLU A 3 -25.52 11.03 -6.97
N LEU A 4 -24.43 10.32 -6.71
CA LEU A 4 -23.52 10.66 -5.62
C LEU A 4 -22.71 11.92 -6.01
N ASP A 5 -22.78 12.98 -5.21
CA ASP A 5 -22.04 14.26 -5.39
C ASP A 5 -20.55 14.15 -5.00
N TYR A 6 -19.91 13.01 -5.24
CA TYR A 6 -18.48 12.85 -5.01
C TYR A 6 -17.82 12.02 -6.12
N SER A 7 -16.57 12.37 -6.42
CA SER A 7 -15.70 11.61 -7.31
C SER A 7 -14.62 10.88 -6.50
N VAL A 8 -14.35 9.63 -6.84
CA VAL A 8 -13.23 8.87 -6.27
C VAL A 8 -12.00 9.04 -7.16
N GLU A 9 -10.93 9.64 -6.64
CA GLU A 9 -9.63 9.70 -7.31
C GLU A 9 -8.65 8.72 -6.63
N PRO A 10 -8.28 7.59 -7.26
CA PRO A 10 -7.36 6.64 -6.66
C PRO A 10 -5.91 7.16 -6.66
N ARG A 11 -5.25 7.09 -5.49
CA ARG A 11 -3.78 7.22 -5.36
C ARG A 11 -3.18 5.82 -5.25
N ILE A 12 -2.32 5.45 -6.19
CA ILE A 12 -1.80 4.09 -6.29
C ILE A 12 -0.28 4.08 -6.15
N ILE A 13 0.21 3.20 -5.28
CA ILE A 13 1.64 2.95 -5.08
C ILE A 13 2.10 1.92 -6.13
N HIS A 14 2.80 2.38 -7.17
CA HIS A 14 3.16 1.55 -8.35
C HIS A 14 4.64 1.12 -8.41
N ARG A 15 5.37 1.12 -7.30
CA ARG A 15 6.83 0.86 -7.31
C ARG A 15 7.20 -0.38 -6.49
N GLY A 16 8.33 -0.99 -6.86
CA GLY A 16 8.96 -2.07 -6.09
C GLY A 16 8.86 -3.48 -6.68
N TYR A 17 8.29 -3.65 -7.87
CA TYR A 17 8.49 -4.86 -8.67
C TYR A 17 9.75 -4.72 -9.54
N ASP A 18 10.74 -5.59 -9.33
CA ASP A 18 12.02 -5.57 -10.05
C ASP A 18 12.32 -6.90 -10.78
N ARG A 19 11.29 -7.74 -10.96
CA ARG A 19 11.36 -9.13 -11.48
C ARG A 19 12.13 -10.12 -10.61
N LYS A 20 12.78 -9.69 -9.52
CA LYS A 20 13.44 -10.55 -8.53
C LYS A 20 12.70 -10.53 -7.20
N THR A 21 12.04 -9.43 -6.90
CA THR A 21 11.28 -9.17 -5.70
C THR A 21 10.01 -8.38 -6.01
N CYS A 22 9.02 -8.51 -5.14
CA CYS A 22 7.80 -7.71 -5.14
C CYS A 22 7.32 -7.47 -3.71
N TRP A 23 6.28 -6.64 -3.58
CA TRP A 23 5.58 -6.36 -2.33
C TRP A 23 4.26 -7.10 -2.31
N VAL A 24 3.97 -7.80 -1.21
CA VAL A 24 2.78 -8.65 -1.05
C VAL A 24 2.15 -8.44 0.32
N GLN A 25 0.98 -9.07 0.53
CA GLN A 25 0.24 -9.07 1.81
C GLN A 25 -0.10 -7.67 2.32
N THR A 26 -0.29 -6.73 1.40
CA THR A 26 -0.54 -5.32 1.71
C THR A 26 -1.82 -5.15 2.51
N ARG A 27 -1.72 -4.41 3.63
CA ARG A 27 -2.85 -3.96 4.44
C ARG A 27 -2.73 -2.45 4.63
N SER A 28 -3.83 -1.72 4.48
CA SER A 28 -3.87 -0.29 4.75
C SER A 28 -4.84 0.02 5.89
N ALA A 29 -4.56 1.12 6.60
CA ALA A 29 -5.47 1.67 7.60
C ALA A 29 -5.32 3.20 7.66
N VAL A 30 -6.38 3.87 8.11
CA VAL A 30 -6.34 5.28 8.49
C VAL A 30 -6.35 5.35 10.01
N ILE A 31 -5.38 6.06 10.56
CA ILE A 31 -5.26 6.39 11.98
C ILE A 31 -5.69 7.85 12.13
N PRO A 32 -6.80 8.14 12.83
CA PRO A 32 -7.21 9.52 13.09
C PRO A 32 -6.08 10.33 13.76
N PRO A 33 -5.92 11.62 13.42
CA PRO A 33 -6.84 12.43 12.62
C PRO A 33 -6.63 12.35 11.10
N ASN A 34 -5.42 12.07 10.61
CA ASN A 34 -5.08 12.19 9.19
C ASN A 34 -3.97 11.24 8.71
N THR A 35 -3.49 10.36 9.58
CA THR A 35 -2.40 9.46 9.27
C THR A 35 -2.93 8.26 8.49
N ALA A 36 -2.26 7.88 7.40
CA ALA A 36 -2.47 6.59 6.76
C ALA A 36 -1.21 5.72 6.92
N VAL A 37 -1.42 4.43 7.15
CA VAL A 37 -0.34 3.45 7.22
C VAL A 37 -0.61 2.32 6.24
N VAL A 38 0.45 1.87 5.58
CA VAL A 38 0.46 0.63 4.79
C VAL A 38 1.48 -0.30 5.39
N THR A 39 1.10 -1.54 5.68
CA THR A 39 2.04 -2.62 5.98
C THR A 39 2.12 -3.57 4.81
N THR A 40 3.32 -4.06 4.52
CA THR A 40 3.59 -4.97 3.40
C THR A 40 4.80 -5.86 3.70
N GLN A 41 4.95 -6.96 2.98
CA GLN A 41 6.11 -7.83 3.07
C GLN A 41 6.81 -7.92 1.72
N LYS A 42 8.14 -7.85 1.73
CA LYS A 42 8.92 -8.10 0.52
C LYS A 42 8.96 -9.61 0.28
N LEU A 43 8.68 -10.02 -0.94
CA LEU A 43 8.77 -11.41 -1.41
C LEU A 43 9.93 -11.51 -2.40
N ARG A 44 10.79 -12.53 -2.23
CA ARG A 44 11.71 -12.95 -3.29
C ARG A 44 10.95 -13.82 -4.29
N ILE A 45 10.92 -13.41 -5.55
CA ILE A 45 10.25 -14.14 -6.63
C ILE A 45 11.16 -15.30 -7.04
N THR A 46 10.91 -16.44 -6.43
CA THR A 46 11.53 -17.73 -6.77
C THR A 46 10.45 -18.80 -6.89
N GLY A 47 10.82 -20.05 -7.23
CA GLY A 47 9.88 -21.18 -7.26
C GLY A 47 9.32 -21.57 -5.88
N SER A 48 9.76 -20.90 -4.81
CA SER A 48 9.23 -21.01 -3.46
C SER A 48 9.09 -19.61 -2.86
N ASP A 49 8.11 -19.43 -1.98
CA ASP A 49 7.85 -18.14 -1.34
C ASP A 49 8.85 -17.87 -0.21
N ILE A 50 9.69 -16.85 -0.41
CA ILE A 50 10.62 -16.35 0.62
C ILE A 50 10.19 -14.94 1.00
N PHE A 51 9.50 -14.82 2.13
CA PHE A 51 9.06 -13.55 2.70
C PHE A 51 10.14 -12.97 3.62
N TYR A 52 10.39 -11.67 3.47
CA TYR A 52 11.19 -10.89 4.40
C TYR A 52 10.31 -10.30 5.51
N GLY A 53 10.94 -9.52 6.40
CA GLY A 53 10.25 -8.82 7.47
C GLY A 53 9.13 -7.89 6.96
N ILE A 54 8.21 -7.57 7.87
CA ILE A 54 7.15 -6.59 7.62
C ILE A 54 7.79 -5.21 7.51
N ASN A 55 7.37 -4.46 6.49
CA ASN A 55 7.72 -3.08 6.27
C ASN A 55 6.46 -2.23 6.39
N ASP A 56 6.62 -0.99 6.82
CA ASP A 56 5.58 0.01 6.92
C ASP A 56 5.89 1.26 6.08
N LEU A 57 4.84 1.89 5.57
CA LEU A 57 4.87 3.19 4.94
C LEU A 57 3.83 4.07 5.63
N TRP A 58 4.19 5.33 5.85
CA TRP A 58 3.37 6.27 6.58
C TRP A 58 3.11 7.50 5.74
N SER A 59 1.89 7.98 5.81
CA SER A 59 1.46 9.24 5.21
C SER A 59 0.80 10.08 6.30
N ALA A 60 1.14 11.37 6.35
CA ALA A 60 0.55 12.33 7.29
C ALA A 60 -0.60 13.16 6.69
N ASP A 61 -1.00 12.87 5.45
CA ASP A 61 -1.94 13.71 4.67
C ASP A 61 -3.05 12.91 3.99
N PHE A 62 -3.53 11.85 4.65
CA PHE A 62 -4.52 10.89 4.12
C PHE A 62 -4.07 10.10 2.88
N GLY A 63 -2.76 9.85 2.73
CA GLY A 63 -2.22 9.07 1.61
C GLY A 63 -2.09 9.88 0.32
N ARG A 64 -2.02 11.22 0.40
CA ARG A 64 -1.72 12.09 -0.75
C ARG A 64 -0.22 12.07 -1.05
N THR A 65 0.62 11.93 -0.02
CA THR A 65 2.07 11.68 -0.11
C THR A 65 2.46 10.44 0.70
N TRP A 66 3.48 9.70 0.23
CA TRP A 66 3.98 8.43 0.77
C TRP A 66 5.50 8.40 0.78
#